data_AF-A0A8T4MTI8-F1
#
_entry.id   AF-A0A8T4MTI8-F1
#
_cell.length_a   1.000
_cell.length_b   1.000
_cell.length_c   1.000
_cell.angle_alpha   90.00
_cell.angle_beta   90.00
_cell.angle_gamma   90.00
#
_symmetry.space_group_name_H-M   'P 1'
#
loop_
_entity.id
_entity.type
_entity.pdbx_description
1 polymer ?
#
loop_
_entity_poly.entity_id
_entity_poly.type
_entity_poly.pdbx_seq_one_letter_code
_entity_poly.pdbx_strand_id
1 'polypeptide(L)'
;MNKRRSPGYWRSLKNCIYEARTLVSENGLDRLPGHLALTEMGHNSLAGAIQKYHGGYHTFRSSLGEGPAQSVSGSALSGTSQPFVSAISRT
;
A
#
# COMPACT_ATOMS: atom_id res chain seq x y z
N MET A 1 -12.10 19.02 2.84
CA MET A 1 -11.63 20.36 2.42
C MET A 1 -10.83 20.22 1.12
N ASN A 2 -11.37 20.55 -0.06
CA ASN A 2 -10.62 20.46 -1.32
C ASN A 2 -9.63 21.62 -1.43
N LYS A 3 -8.37 21.38 -1.02
CA LYS A 3 -7.26 22.33 -1.19
C LYS A 3 -7.06 22.53 -2.70
N ARG A 4 -7.56 23.65 -3.24
CA ARG A 4 -7.50 23.95 -4.68
C ARG A 4 -6.04 24.16 -5.09
N ARG A 5 -5.42 23.10 -5.61
CA ARG A 5 -4.10 23.16 -6.24
C ARG A 5 -4.21 23.81 -7.62
N SER A 6 -3.11 24.37 -8.12
CA SER A 6 -3.04 25.02 -9.44
C SER A 6 -3.51 24.08 -10.55
N PRO A 7 -4.20 24.59 -11.59
CA PRO A 7 -4.62 23.80 -12.73
C PRO A 7 -3.38 23.20 -13.41
N GLY A 8 -3.28 21.87 -13.45
CA GLY A 8 -2.12 21.14 -13.99
C GLY A 8 -1.20 20.53 -12.93
N TYR A 9 -1.31 20.91 -11.66
CA TYR A 9 -0.50 20.33 -10.58
C TYR A 9 -0.65 18.80 -10.51
N TRP A 10 -1.89 18.32 -10.64
CA TRP A 10 -2.26 16.91 -10.60
C TRP A 10 -1.92 16.11 -11.88
N ARG A 11 -1.63 16.79 -13.00
CA ARG A 11 -1.18 16.12 -14.24
C ARG A 11 0.29 15.71 -14.17
N SER A 12 1.07 16.35 -13.31
CA SER A 12 2.49 16.01 -13.14
C SER A 12 2.64 14.80 -12.23
N LEU A 13 3.22 13.72 -12.77
CA LEU A 13 3.48 12.49 -12.02
C LEU A 13 4.35 12.77 -10.78
N LYS A 14 5.38 13.61 -10.93
CA LYS A 14 6.29 13.99 -9.84
C LYS A 14 5.55 14.63 -8.66
N ASN A 15 4.56 15.48 -8.93
CA ASN A 15 3.77 16.14 -7.90
C ASN A 15 2.86 15.13 -7.17
N CYS A 16 2.25 14.22 -7.92
CA CYS A 16 1.46 13.14 -7.33
C CYS A 16 2.32 12.22 -6.46
N ILE A 17 3.53 11.86 -6.90
CA ILE A 17 4.48 11.05 -6.11
C ILE A 17 4.88 11.78 -4.84
N TYR A 18 5.14 13.09 -4.92
CA TYR A 18 5.47 13.90 -3.75
C TYR A 18 4.32 13.92 -2.72
N GLU A 19 3.08 14.23 -3.14
CA GLU A 19 1.92 14.21 -2.24
C GLU A 19 1.68 12.82 -1.66
N ALA A 20 1.84 11.77 -2.47
CA ALA A 20 1.73 10.39 -2.03
C ALA A 20 2.75 10.06 -0.93
N ARG A 21 4.03 10.40 -1.12
CA ARG A 21 5.10 10.20 -0.14
C ARG A 21 4.84 10.98 1.15
N THR A 22 4.44 12.24 1.03
CA THR A 22 4.08 13.08 2.17
C THR A 22 2.94 12.47 2.97
N LEU A 23 1.86 12.06 2.30
CA LEU A 23 0.71 11.41 2.94
C LEU A 23 1.13 10.13 3.68
N VAL A 24 1.91 9.26 3.02
CA VAL A 24 2.42 8.02 3.63
C VAL A 24 3.26 8.35 4.89
N SER A 25 4.12 9.36 4.82
CA SER A 25 4.96 9.78 5.95
C SER A 25 4.16 10.43 7.08
N GLU A 26 3.18 11.28 6.78
CA GLU A 26 2.36 11.98 7.80
C GLU A 26 1.42 11.01 8.52
N ASN A 27 0.90 10.01 7.81
CA ASN A 27 0.01 9.00 8.37
C ASN A 27 0.76 7.78 8.94
N GLY A 28 2.09 7.73 8.84
CA GLY A 28 2.89 6.59 9.31
C GLY A 28 2.57 5.29 8.58
N LEU A 29 2.18 5.37 7.31
CA LEU A 29 1.85 4.22 6.49
C LEU A 29 3.12 3.62 5.89
N ASP A 30 3.13 2.31 5.70
CA ASP A 30 4.22 1.64 4.98
C ASP A 30 4.07 1.82 3.46
N ARG A 31 2.82 1.90 2.97
CA ARG A 31 2.48 1.89 1.55
C ARG A 31 1.38 2.88 1.21
N LEU A 32 1.30 3.24 -0.08
CA LEU A 32 0.20 4.05 -0.59
C LEU A 32 -1.14 3.32 -0.35
N PRO A 33 -2.09 3.95 0.37
CA PRO A 33 -3.42 3.41 0.56
C PRO A 33 -4.20 3.37 -0.76
N GLY A 34 -5.27 2.56 -0.78
CA GLY A 34 -6.18 2.48 -1.93
C GLY A 34 -7.16 3.65 -1.99
N HIS A 35 -7.94 3.72 -3.07
CA HIS A 35 -8.92 4.78 -3.31
C HIS A 35 -9.89 5.03 -2.14
N LEU A 36 -10.40 3.96 -1.52
CA LEU A 36 -11.32 4.06 -0.39
C LEU A 36 -10.65 4.73 0.82
N ALA A 37 -9.49 4.21 1.23
CA ALA A 37 -8.72 4.76 2.34
C ALA A 37 -8.29 6.23 2.08
N LEU A 38 -7.88 6.59 0.86
CA LEU A 38 -7.63 8.01 0.53
C LEU A 38 -8.88 8.88 0.67
N THR A 39 -10.04 8.35 0.30
CA THR A 39 -11.31 9.08 0.40
C THR A 39 -11.73 9.26 1.85
N GLU A 40 -11.57 8.24 2.69
CA GLU A 40 -11.83 8.29 4.13
C GLU A 40 -10.93 9.31 4.85
N MET A 41 -9.66 9.41 4.42
CA MET A 41 -8.73 10.43 4.92
C MET A 41 -8.96 11.83 4.31
N GLY A 42 -9.93 11.98 3.40
CA GLY A 42 -10.27 13.27 2.78
C GLY A 42 -9.35 13.69 1.62
N HIS A 43 -8.47 12.80 1.14
CA HIS A 43 -7.57 13.00 0.00
C HIS A 43 -8.19 12.59 -1.35
N ASN A 44 -9.48 12.85 -1.54
CA ASN A 44 -10.22 12.49 -2.76
C ASN A 44 -9.64 13.15 -4.03
N SER A 45 -9.04 14.35 -3.91
CA SER A 45 -8.38 15.03 -5.03
C SER A 45 -7.17 14.26 -5.59
N LEU A 46 -6.32 13.71 -4.70
CA LEU A 46 -5.18 12.88 -5.12
C LEU A 46 -5.68 11.57 -5.72
N ALA A 47 -6.71 10.97 -5.11
CA ALA A 47 -7.29 9.72 -5.57
C ALA A 47 -7.83 9.81 -7.00
N GLY A 48 -8.60 10.87 -7.29
CA GLY A 48 -9.12 11.12 -8.64
C GLY A 48 -8.03 11.46 -9.66
N ALA A 49 -6.96 12.16 -9.23
CA ALA A 49 -5.84 12.49 -10.10
C ALA A 49 -5.08 11.25 -10.59
N ILE A 50 -4.79 10.31 -9.68
CA ILE A 50 -4.11 9.05 -9.99
C ILE A 50 -4.91 8.24 -11.01
N GLN A 51 -6.22 8.13 -10.80
CA GLN A 51 -7.10 7.37 -11.69
C GLN A 51 -7.29 8.04 -13.06
N LYS A 52 -7.40 9.37 -13.10
CA LYS A 52 -7.68 10.12 -14.34
C LYS A 52 -6.46 10.34 -15.23
N TYR A 53 -5.29 10.60 -14.64
CA TYR A 53 -4.11 11.03 -15.40
C TYR A 53 -2.96 10.01 -15.43
N HIS A 54 -2.87 9.14 -14.42
CA HIS A 54 -1.70 8.27 -14.24
C HIS A 54 -2.00 6.79 -14.46
N GLY A 55 -3.11 6.47 -15.11
CA GLY A 55 -3.48 5.09 -15.47
C GLY A 55 -3.90 4.22 -14.28
N GLY A 56 -4.22 4.83 -13.13
CA GLY A 56 -4.70 4.12 -11.94
C GLY A 56 -3.62 3.69 -10.95
N TYR A 57 -4.08 3.12 -9.83
CA TYR A 57 -3.23 2.77 -8.69
C TYR A 57 -2.21 1.67 -8.98
N HIS A 58 -2.51 0.77 -9.92
CA HIS A 58 -1.60 -0.31 -10.29
C HIS A 58 -0.31 0.25 -10.92
N THR A 59 -0.46 1.03 -11.98
CA THR A 59 0.65 1.71 -12.67
C THR A 59 1.37 2.70 -11.76
N PHE A 60 0.63 3.39 -10.90
CA PHE A 60 1.19 4.35 -9.95
C PHE A 60 2.05 3.67 -8.88
N ARG A 61 1.68 2.48 -8.39
CA ARG A 61 2.50 1.70 -7.45
C ARG A 61 3.82 1.27 -8.07
N SER A 62 3.79 0.78 -9.31
CA SER A 62 5.01 0.48 -10.07
C SER A 62 5.92 1.71 -10.22
N SER A 63 5.32 2.90 -10.41
CA SER A 63 6.06 4.16 -10.49
C SER A 63 6.65 4.61 -9.15
N LEU A 64 6.07 4.16 -8.03
CA LEU A 64 6.58 4.42 -6.68
C LEU A 64 7.78 3.54 -6.32
N GLY A 65 8.06 2.50 -7.11
CA GLY A 65 9.02 1.43 -6.78
C GLY A 65 8.44 0.35 -5.86
N GLU A 66 7.17 0.48 -5.50
CA GLU A 66 6.40 -0.53 -4.80
C GLU A 66 6.02 -1.59 -5.84
N GLY A 67 6.79 -2.68 -5.93
CA GLY A 67 6.46 -3.81 -6.80
C GLY A 67 5.00 -4.25 -6.62
N PRO A 68 4.38 -4.89 -7.62
CA PRO A 68 2.99 -5.35 -7.51
C PRO A 68 2.87 -6.11 -6.19
N ALA A 69 1.93 -5.69 -5.34
CA ALA A 69 1.73 -6.24 -4.00
C ALA A 69 1.89 -7.75 -4.10
N GLN A 70 3.01 -8.26 -3.57
CA GLN A 70 3.37 -9.65 -3.81
C GLN A 70 2.16 -10.48 -3.38
N SER A 71 1.60 -11.19 -4.36
CA SER A 71 0.73 -12.31 -4.07
C SER A 71 1.61 -13.23 -3.27
N VAL A 72 1.50 -13.16 -1.94
CA VAL A 72 2.01 -14.21 -1.07
C VAL A 72 1.21 -15.42 -1.48
N SER A 73 1.76 -16.20 -2.39
CA SER A 73 1.41 -17.59 -2.56
C SER A 73 1.62 -18.21 -1.19
N GLY A 74 0.52 -18.32 -0.42
CA GLY A 74 0.46 -19.23 0.70
C GLY A 74 0.79 -20.60 0.16
N SER A 75 2.01 -21.05 0.38
CA SER A 75 2.47 -22.39 0.02
C SER A 75 3.37 -22.87 1.15
N ALA A 76 2.94 -23.99 1.72
CA ALA A 76 3.47 -24.75 2.86
C ALA A 76 3.27 -24.04 4.23
N LEU A 77 2.44 -24.48 5.18
CA LEU A 77 1.99 -25.84 5.55
C LEU A 77 3.15 -26.84 5.61
N SER A 78 4.02 -26.68 6.63
CA SER A 78 4.90 -27.69 7.24
C SER A 78 5.87 -26.93 8.15
N GLY A 79 5.99 -27.14 9.47
CA GLY A 79 5.73 -28.34 10.23
C GLY A 79 5.18 -28.04 11.62
N THR A 80 4.34 -28.96 12.05
CA THR A 80 3.80 -29.15 13.38
C THR A 80 4.88 -29.04 14.46
N SER A 81 4.76 -28.00 15.27
CA SER A 81 5.35 -27.97 16.61
C SER A 81 4.47 -28.80 17.54
N GLN A 82 4.94 -30.00 17.90
CA GLN A 82 4.44 -30.79 19.03
C GLN A 82 5.63 -31.50 19.68
N PRO A 83 6.24 -30.95 20.75
CA PRO A 83 7.10 -31.73 21.62
C PRO A 83 6.25 -32.31 22.76
N PHE A 84 5.77 -33.54 22.61
CA PHE A 84 5.28 -34.29 23.77
C PHE A 84 5.36 -35.81 23.55
N VAL A 85 6.50 -36.40 23.89
CA VAL A 85 6.52 -37.71 24.55
C VAL A 85 7.63 -37.72 25.60
N SER A 86 7.27 -37.24 26.79
CA SER A 86 7.93 -37.67 28.02
C SER A 86 7.22 -38.96 28.45
N ALA A 87 7.87 -40.11 28.31
CA ALA A 87 7.39 -41.37 28.88
C ALA A 87 8.48 -42.46 28.93
N ILE A 88 9.09 -42.58 30.12
CA ILE A 88 9.37 -43.81 30.89
C ILE A 88 9.98 -45.03 30.17
N SER A 89 11.21 -45.37 30.56
CA SER A 89 11.71 -46.74 30.77
C SER A 89 12.80 -46.61 31.86
N ARG A 90 12.58 -47.04 33.12
CA ARG A 90 12.78 -48.42 33.64
C ARG A 90 13.92 -49.11 32.88
N THR A 91 15.08 -49.40 33.47
CA THR A 91 15.33 -50.26 34.64
C THR A 91 16.76 -50.00 35.11
#